data_AF-A0A6I1ZKX1-F1
#
_entry.id   AF-A0A6I1ZKX1-F1
#
_cell.length_a   1.000
_cell.length_b   1.000
_cell.length_c   1.000
_cell.angle_alpha   90.00
_cell.angle_beta   90.00
_cell.angle_gamma   90.00
#
_symmetry.space_group_name_H-M   'P 1'
#
loop_
_entity.id
_entity.type
_entity.pdbx_description
1 polymer ?
#
loop_
_entity_poly.entity_id
_entity_poly.type
_entity_poly.pdbx_seq_one_letter_code
_entity_poly.pdbx_strand_id
1 'polypeptide(L)'
;MSKKFFAILASFVIIGLAFPASPVWAQDGAGEEDVSIGEVSDPGILPDSPFYFVKGWGRAIRLSFAFNSQKKAELALRFANEDALAIKELCDKGKCQLAEKHCEKFQEQFQRAVQRMERVREEGKDVEALIEKLKENHFRQQQVLASVLEKVPEQAEEGILNAIENSSFDLENAIERIQGKQKMEQYQEELNLQFSNVGEETRIRIQERLEARHHKPGEISGGGSQEQKHNQGNPSEE
;
A
#
# COMPACT_ATOMS: atom_id res chain seq x y z
N MET A 1 19.35 -19.46 -55.55
CA MET A 1 20.73 -19.45 -54.99
C MET A 1 21.59 -18.57 -55.90
N SER A 2 21.87 -17.33 -55.50
CA SER A 2 22.96 -16.51 -56.06
C SER A 2 23.21 -15.30 -55.16
N LYS A 3 24.26 -15.40 -54.33
CA LYS A 3 24.92 -14.29 -53.64
C LYS A 3 25.91 -13.64 -54.60
N LYS A 4 25.96 -12.30 -54.70
CA LYS A 4 27.16 -11.44 -54.97
C LYS A 4 26.80 -10.02 -54.50
N PHE A 5 27.24 -9.54 -53.33
CA PHE A 5 28.51 -8.89 -52.96
C PHE A 5 28.79 -7.50 -53.59
N PHE A 6 28.82 -6.49 -52.70
CA PHE A 6 29.63 -5.26 -52.63
C PHE A 6 29.48 -4.16 -53.71
N ALA A 7 29.11 -2.94 -53.27
CA ALA A 7 30.06 -1.84 -53.06
C ALA A 7 29.35 -0.56 -52.54
N ILE A 8 30.00 0.07 -51.57
CA ILE A 8 29.67 1.34 -50.95
C ILE A 8 30.04 2.49 -51.91
N LEU A 9 29.18 3.51 -52.02
CA LEU A 9 29.66 4.84 -52.35
C LEU A 9 28.84 5.90 -51.61
N ALA A 10 29.50 6.56 -50.67
CA ALA A 10 29.01 7.71 -49.95
C ALA A 10 28.85 8.90 -50.90
N SER A 11 27.73 9.60 -50.79
CA SER A 11 27.65 11.00 -51.21
C SER A 11 26.80 11.76 -50.22
N PHE A 12 27.48 12.51 -49.35
CA PHE A 12 26.91 13.52 -48.47
C PHE A 12 26.25 14.60 -49.34
N VAL A 13 24.92 14.69 -49.29
CA VAL A 13 24.19 15.89 -49.72
C VAL A 13 23.58 16.49 -48.46
N ILE A 14 24.31 17.45 -47.91
CA ILE A 14 23.88 18.31 -46.81
C ILE A 14 22.86 19.27 -47.40
N ILE A 15 21.57 18.95 -47.24
CA ILE A 15 20.50 19.93 -47.45
C ILE A 15 20.15 20.47 -46.08
N GLY A 16 20.58 21.70 -45.84
CA GLY A 16 20.25 22.47 -44.65
C GLY A 16 18.75 22.69 -44.56
N LEU A 17 18.12 21.99 -43.63
CA LEU A 17 16.78 22.29 -43.15
C LEU A 17 16.91 23.25 -41.98
N ALA A 18 16.48 24.49 -42.23
CA ALA A 18 16.36 25.53 -41.23
C ALA A 18 15.47 25.04 -40.08
N PHE A 19 16.07 24.81 -38.91
CA PHE A 19 15.34 24.62 -37.66
C PHE A 19 14.90 26.00 -37.16
N PRO A 20 13.60 26.30 -37.06
CA PRO A 20 13.15 27.39 -36.21
C PRO A 20 13.46 26.99 -34.77
N ALA A 21 14.32 27.77 -34.11
CA ALA A 21 14.59 27.64 -32.69
C ALA A 21 13.30 27.99 -31.91
N SER A 22 12.50 26.98 -31.59
CA SER A 22 11.51 27.13 -30.52
C SER A 22 12.26 27.40 -29.23
N PRO A 23 11.85 28.36 -28.40
CA PRO A 23 12.40 28.49 -27.06
C PRO A 23 12.14 27.16 -26.34
N VAL A 24 13.22 26.46 -25.99
CA VAL A 24 13.19 25.41 -24.98
C VAL A 24 12.85 26.14 -23.70
N TRP A 25 11.61 25.99 -23.25
CA TRP A 25 11.22 26.37 -21.91
C TRP A 25 12.11 25.53 -20.99
N ALA A 26 13.00 26.20 -20.27
CA ALA A 26 13.71 25.63 -19.16
C ALA A 26 12.64 25.21 -18.14
N GLN A 27 12.21 23.97 -18.23
CA GLN A 27 11.45 23.35 -17.17
C GLN A 27 12.49 23.02 -16.10
N ASP A 28 12.66 23.96 -15.16
CA ASP A 28 13.09 23.65 -13.80
C ASP A 28 12.00 22.76 -13.19
N GLY A 29 11.93 21.52 -13.68
CA GLY A 29 11.30 20.42 -12.98
C GLY A 29 12.21 20.13 -11.81
N ALA A 30 11.95 20.81 -10.69
CA ALA A 30 12.30 20.28 -9.38
C ALA A 30 11.97 18.79 -9.43
N GLY A 31 12.99 17.95 -9.31
CA GLY A 31 12.80 16.50 -9.38
C GLY A 31 11.77 16.13 -8.32
N GLU A 32 10.61 15.66 -8.74
CA GLU A 32 9.75 14.88 -7.87
C GLU A 32 10.60 13.67 -7.47
N GLU A 33 11.08 13.65 -6.23
CA GLU A 33 11.68 12.43 -5.67
C GLU A 33 10.63 11.33 -5.80
N ASP A 34 10.94 10.32 -6.62
CA ASP A 34 10.06 9.17 -6.84
C ASP A 34 9.88 8.44 -5.49
N VAL A 35 8.70 8.58 -4.89
CA VAL A 35 8.39 7.99 -3.59
C VAL A 35 8.21 6.48 -3.78
N SER A 36 9.22 5.70 -3.41
CA SER A 36 9.17 4.24 -3.46
C SER A 36 8.85 3.59 -2.11
N ILE A 37 8.01 2.55 -2.13
CA ILE A 37 7.74 1.67 -0.98
C ILE A 37 8.22 0.26 -1.33
N GLY A 38 9.38 -0.12 -0.78
CA GLY A 38 10.05 -1.37 -1.13
C GLY A 38 10.42 -1.39 -2.61
N GLU A 39 9.92 -2.38 -3.35
CA GLU A 39 10.15 -2.53 -4.81
C GLU A 39 9.10 -1.81 -5.68
N VAL A 40 8.20 -1.03 -5.08
CA VAL A 40 7.10 -0.36 -5.80
C VAL A 40 7.33 1.15 -5.80
N SER A 41 7.47 1.72 -6.99
CA SER A 41 7.43 3.18 -7.22
C SER A 41 6.16 3.65 -7.96
N ASP A 42 5.48 2.74 -8.66
CA ASP A 42 4.26 3.04 -9.42
C ASP A 42 3.06 2.28 -8.84
N PRO A 43 1.97 2.97 -8.45
CA PRO A 43 0.73 2.32 -8.00
C PRO A 43 -0.02 1.60 -9.13
N GLY A 44 0.33 1.84 -10.39
CA GLY A 44 -0.33 1.29 -11.56
C GLY A 44 -1.71 1.93 -11.79
N ILE A 45 -2.71 1.12 -12.16
CA ILE A 45 -4.04 1.64 -12.49
C ILE A 45 -4.72 2.20 -11.22
N LEU A 46 -5.04 3.49 -11.23
CA LEU A 46 -5.75 4.15 -10.13
C LEU A 46 -7.27 3.89 -10.14
N PRO A 47 -7.93 4.02 -8.96
CA PRO A 47 -9.39 3.89 -8.81
C PRO A 47 -10.24 4.85 -9.67
N ASP A 48 -9.69 5.96 -10.14
CA ASP A 48 -10.39 6.92 -10.99
C ASP A 48 -10.36 6.56 -12.49
N SER A 49 -9.70 5.47 -12.86
CA SER A 49 -9.63 4.96 -14.22
C SER A 49 -10.83 4.05 -14.55
N PRO A 50 -11.43 4.14 -15.76
CA PRO A 50 -12.51 3.23 -16.19
C PRO A 50 -12.05 1.77 -16.29
N PHE A 51 -10.73 1.51 -16.36
CA PHE A 51 -10.16 0.18 -16.43
C PHE A 51 -9.66 -0.35 -15.07
N TYR A 52 -10.02 0.30 -13.95
CA TYR A 52 -9.58 -0.11 -12.61
C TYR A 52 -9.95 -1.57 -12.27
N PHE A 53 -11.08 -2.07 -12.79
CA PHE A 53 -11.50 -3.46 -12.62
C PHE A 53 -10.44 -4.48 -13.06
N VAL A 54 -9.59 -4.13 -14.03
CA VAL A 54 -8.49 -4.98 -14.53
C VAL A 54 -7.43 -5.20 -13.45
N LYS A 55 -7.20 -4.23 -12.56
CA LYS A 55 -6.21 -4.35 -11.46
C LYS A 55 -6.58 -5.51 -10.53
N GLY A 56 -7.85 -5.59 -10.12
CA GLY A 56 -8.34 -6.68 -9.27
C GLY A 56 -8.16 -8.06 -9.91
N TRP A 57 -8.51 -8.20 -11.19
CA TRP A 57 -8.31 -9.44 -11.95
C TRP A 57 -6.83 -9.83 -12.07
N GLY A 58 -5.97 -8.87 -12.40
CA GLY A 58 -4.53 -9.09 -12.47
C GLY A 58 -3.91 -9.48 -11.12
N ARG A 59 -4.35 -8.87 -10.01
CA ARG A 59 -3.95 -9.24 -8.65
C ARG A 59 -4.37 -10.67 -8.30
N ALA A 60 -5.60 -11.06 -8.64
CA ALA A 60 -6.10 -12.42 -8.44
C ALA A 60 -5.29 -13.46 -9.22
N ILE A 61 -4.97 -13.20 -10.49
CA ILE A 61 -4.13 -14.07 -11.32
C ILE A 61 -2.74 -14.24 -10.67
N ARG A 62 -2.07 -13.14 -10.31
CA ARG A 62 -0.74 -13.21 -9.68
C ARG A 62 -0.76 -14.04 -8.39
N LEU A 63 -1.79 -13.88 -7.57
CA LEU A 63 -1.97 -14.68 -6.34
C LEU A 63 -2.19 -16.16 -6.64
N SER A 64 -2.95 -16.51 -7.68
CA SER A 64 -3.19 -17.91 -8.08
C SER A 64 -1.92 -18.59 -8.58
N PHE A 65 -1.04 -17.87 -9.25
CA PHE A 65 0.26 -18.39 -9.74
C PHE A 65 1.38 -18.34 -8.69
N ALA A 66 1.16 -17.73 -7.52
CA ALA A 66 2.09 -17.81 -6.40
C ALA A 66 1.91 -19.14 -5.65
N PHE A 67 2.78 -20.11 -5.92
CA PHE A 67 2.62 -21.48 -5.44
C PHE A 67 2.84 -21.69 -3.93
N ASN A 68 3.52 -20.77 -3.23
CA ASN A 68 3.80 -20.92 -1.80
C ASN A 68 3.28 -19.73 -0.98
N SER A 69 3.07 -19.98 0.32
CA SER A 69 2.56 -19.04 1.31
C SER A 69 3.40 -17.77 1.42
N GLN A 70 4.73 -17.88 1.37
CA GLN A 70 5.65 -16.74 1.44
C GLN A 70 5.48 -15.79 0.25
N LYS A 71 5.48 -16.31 -0.98
CA LYS A 71 5.24 -15.51 -2.20
C LYS A 71 3.87 -14.84 -2.17
N LYS A 72 2.86 -15.50 -1.60
CA LYS A 72 1.53 -14.89 -1.45
C LYS A 72 1.54 -13.76 -0.41
N ALA A 73 2.33 -13.86 0.66
CA ALA A 73 2.50 -12.78 1.64
C ALA A 73 3.22 -11.58 1.00
N GLU A 74 4.31 -11.83 0.28
CA GLU A 74 5.07 -10.81 -0.47
C GLU A 74 4.20 -10.10 -1.51
N LEU A 75 3.35 -10.84 -2.25
CA LEU A 75 2.42 -10.24 -3.20
C LEU A 75 1.35 -9.38 -2.52
N ALA A 76 0.81 -9.83 -1.38
CA ALA A 76 -0.16 -9.03 -0.62
C ALA A 76 0.48 -7.74 -0.10
N LEU A 77 1.72 -7.81 0.41
CA LEU A 77 2.48 -6.64 0.83
C LEU A 77 2.74 -5.68 -0.35
N ARG A 78 3.13 -6.21 -1.51
CA ARG A 78 3.28 -5.41 -2.73
C ARG A 78 1.99 -4.68 -3.10
N PHE A 79 0.83 -5.34 -2.99
CA PHE A 79 -0.44 -4.69 -3.28
C PHE A 79 -0.79 -3.60 -2.27
N ALA A 80 -0.44 -3.78 -0.99
CA ALA A 80 -0.55 -2.71 0.01
C ALA A 80 0.37 -1.53 -0.33
N ASN A 81 1.60 -1.77 -0.78
CA ASN A 81 2.51 -0.70 -1.24
C ASN A 81 1.90 0.09 -2.42
N GLU A 82 1.36 -0.62 -3.42
CA GLU A 82 0.66 0.00 -4.55
C GLU A 82 -0.57 0.82 -4.08
N ASP A 83 -1.30 0.33 -3.09
CA ASP A 83 -2.51 1.00 -2.59
C ASP A 83 -2.16 2.26 -1.78
N ALA A 84 -1.09 2.25 -0.98
CA ALA A 84 -0.58 3.45 -0.30
C ALA A 84 -0.14 4.55 -1.30
N LEU A 85 0.58 4.16 -2.36
CA LEU A 85 0.97 5.09 -3.42
C LEU A 85 -0.25 5.61 -4.20
N ALA A 86 -1.26 4.77 -4.43
CA ALA A 86 -2.50 5.19 -5.09
C ALA A 86 -3.27 6.22 -4.24
N ILE A 87 -3.32 6.05 -2.92
CA ILE A 87 -3.94 7.03 -2.00
C ILE A 87 -3.25 8.39 -2.15
N LYS A 88 -1.91 8.40 -2.14
CA LYS A 88 -1.13 9.62 -2.33
C LYS A 88 -1.41 10.27 -3.69
N GLU A 89 -1.30 9.51 -4.77
CA GLU A 89 -1.48 10.05 -6.13
C GLU A 89 -2.91 10.57 -6.34
N LEU A 90 -3.93 9.90 -5.79
CA LEU A 90 -5.30 10.39 -5.83
C LEU A 90 -5.46 11.72 -5.11
N CYS A 91 -4.89 11.87 -3.91
CA CYS A 91 -5.01 13.12 -3.18
C CYS A 91 -4.18 14.25 -3.82
N ASP A 92 -2.99 13.97 -4.35
CA ASP A 92 -2.20 14.94 -5.13
C ASP A 92 -2.96 15.41 -6.40
N LYS A 93 -3.84 14.56 -6.97
CA LYS A 93 -4.77 14.91 -8.06
C LYS A 93 -6.05 15.63 -7.60
N GLY A 94 -6.14 16.03 -6.33
CA GLY A 94 -7.31 16.67 -5.74
C GLY A 94 -8.50 15.74 -5.51
N LYS A 95 -8.31 14.42 -5.58
CA LYS A 95 -9.35 13.39 -5.39
C LYS A 95 -9.27 12.75 -4.00
N CYS A 96 -9.03 13.55 -2.97
CA CYS A 96 -8.80 13.05 -1.60
C CYS A 96 -9.98 12.26 -1.01
N GLN A 97 -11.24 12.53 -1.43
CA GLN A 97 -12.39 11.68 -1.05
C GLN A 97 -12.33 10.27 -1.65
N LEU A 98 -11.76 10.12 -2.86
CA LEU A 98 -11.53 8.81 -3.45
C LEU A 98 -10.32 8.13 -2.82
N ALA A 99 -9.32 8.91 -2.43
CA ALA A 99 -8.16 8.44 -1.67
C ALA A 99 -8.59 7.84 -0.32
N GLU A 100 -9.45 8.54 0.43
CA GLU A 100 -10.05 8.08 1.68
C GLU A 100 -10.76 6.73 1.52
N LYS A 101 -11.62 6.58 0.50
CA LYS A 101 -12.27 5.29 0.21
C LYS A 101 -11.27 4.18 -0.15
N HIS A 102 -10.13 4.53 -0.73
CA HIS A 102 -9.10 3.56 -1.12
C HIS A 102 -8.27 3.08 0.09
N CYS A 103 -8.35 3.75 1.25
CA CYS A 103 -7.73 3.31 2.50
C CYS A 103 -8.19 1.92 2.95
N GLU A 104 -9.46 1.57 2.75
CA GLU A 104 -9.97 0.23 3.07
C GLU A 104 -9.25 -0.85 2.25
N LYS A 105 -8.91 -0.56 0.98
CA LYS A 105 -8.18 -1.51 0.13
C LYS A 105 -6.74 -1.67 0.56
N PHE A 106 -6.08 -0.58 0.94
CA PHE A 106 -4.77 -0.63 1.57
C PHE A 106 -4.79 -1.52 2.82
N GLN A 107 -5.70 -1.25 3.76
CA GLN A 107 -5.85 -2.04 5.00
C GLN A 107 -6.09 -3.52 4.71
N GLU A 108 -7.03 -3.84 3.81
CA GLU A 108 -7.32 -5.22 3.41
C GLU A 108 -6.07 -5.94 2.88
N GLN A 109 -5.26 -5.30 2.02
CA GLN A 109 -4.06 -5.93 1.48
C GLN A 109 -2.95 -6.07 2.52
N PHE A 110 -2.80 -5.07 3.40
CA PHE A 110 -1.80 -5.10 4.46
C PHE A 110 -2.11 -6.21 5.49
N GLN A 111 -3.36 -6.26 5.97
CA GLN A 111 -3.83 -7.32 6.86
C GLN A 111 -3.62 -8.71 6.22
N ARG A 112 -3.92 -8.83 4.92
CA ARG A 112 -3.68 -10.05 4.13
C ARG A 112 -2.20 -10.43 4.02
N ALA A 113 -1.28 -9.47 4.07
CA ALA A 113 0.15 -9.74 4.10
C ALA A 113 0.53 -10.32 5.47
N VAL A 114 0.09 -9.69 6.55
CA VAL A 114 0.31 -10.14 7.94
C VAL A 114 -0.24 -11.56 8.15
N GLN A 115 -1.52 -11.81 7.83
CA GLN A 115 -2.15 -13.13 7.99
C GLN A 115 -1.45 -14.23 7.17
N ARG A 116 -0.90 -13.88 5.99
CA ARG A 116 -0.16 -14.85 5.18
C ARG A 116 1.22 -15.12 5.73
N MET A 117 1.91 -14.13 6.27
CA MET A 117 3.15 -14.33 7.02
C MET A 117 2.92 -15.25 8.23
N GLU A 118 1.85 -15.03 8.99
CA GLU A 118 1.49 -15.93 10.10
C GLU A 118 1.25 -17.36 9.61
N ARG A 119 0.58 -17.54 8.46
CA ARG A 119 0.44 -18.88 7.84
C ARG A 119 1.79 -19.49 7.44
N VAL A 120 2.75 -18.71 6.93
CA VAL A 120 4.11 -19.22 6.64
C VAL A 120 4.74 -19.79 7.92
N ARG A 121 4.57 -19.09 9.05
CA ARG A 121 5.05 -19.55 10.37
C ARG A 121 4.34 -20.83 10.81
N GLU A 122 3.02 -20.91 10.65
CA GLU A 122 2.21 -22.10 10.97
C GLU A 122 2.63 -23.34 10.15
N GLU A 123 3.15 -23.13 8.94
CA GLU A 123 3.75 -24.18 8.11
C GLU A 123 5.15 -24.62 8.60
N GLY A 124 5.64 -24.08 9.73
CA GLY A 124 6.94 -24.40 10.30
C GLY A 124 8.12 -23.77 9.58
N LYS A 125 7.88 -22.77 8.73
CA LYS A 125 8.93 -22.06 8.00
C LYS A 125 9.39 -20.83 8.78
N ASP A 126 10.66 -20.49 8.56
CA ASP A 126 11.22 -19.23 9.06
C ASP A 126 10.54 -18.03 8.39
N VAL A 127 10.18 -17.04 9.21
CA VAL A 127 9.50 -15.81 8.79
C VAL A 127 10.30 -14.56 9.12
N GLU A 128 11.53 -14.67 9.64
CA GLU A 128 12.32 -13.53 10.10
C GLU A 128 12.57 -12.52 8.96
N ALA A 129 12.99 -12.99 7.79
CA ALA A 129 13.17 -12.11 6.63
C ALA A 129 11.86 -11.47 6.14
N LEU A 130 10.73 -12.17 6.31
CA LEU A 130 9.42 -11.68 5.88
C LEU A 130 8.90 -10.60 6.84
N ILE A 131 9.04 -10.80 8.15
CA ILE A 131 8.59 -9.80 9.13
C ILE A 131 9.42 -8.52 9.05
N GLU A 132 10.72 -8.61 8.84
CA GLU A 132 11.56 -7.42 8.63
C GLU A 132 11.15 -6.68 7.33
N LYS A 133 10.87 -7.40 6.24
CA LYS A 133 10.35 -6.78 5.01
C LYS A 133 8.98 -6.11 5.22
N LEU A 134 8.11 -6.69 6.06
CA LEU A 134 6.83 -6.06 6.43
C LEU A 134 7.06 -4.77 7.23
N LYS A 135 7.96 -4.76 8.21
CA LYS A 135 8.31 -3.59 9.03
C LYS A 135 8.86 -2.46 8.16
N GLU A 136 9.84 -2.74 7.31
CA GLU A 136 10.45 -1.75 6.42
C GLU A 136 9.43 -1.12 5.48
N ASN A 137 8.58 -1.93 4.85
CA ASN A 137 7.54 -1.42 3.95
C ASN A 137 6.45 -0.68 4.72
N HIS A 138 6.06 -1.14 5.90
CA HIS A 138 5.06 -0.46 6.72
C HIS A 138 5.54 0.93 7.10
N PHE A 139 6.78 1.11 7.57
CA PHE A 139 7.34 2.44 7.84
C PHE A 139 7.19 3.40 6.64
N ARG A 140 7.50 2.94 5.43
CA ARG A 140 7.33 3.73 4.21
C ARG A 140 5.86 4.01 3.88
N GLN A 141 4.97 3.04 4.06
CA GLN A 141 3.53 3.23 3.91
C GLN A 141 3.01 4.28 4.90
N GLN A 142 3.45 4.25 6.15
CA GLN A 142 3.04 5.21 7.19
C GLN A 142 3.53 6.62 6.88
N GLN A 143 4.75 6.78 6.38
CA GLN A 143 5.26 8.06 5.89
C GLN A 143 4.38 8.61 4.76
N VAL A 144 4.01 7.76 3.80
CA VAL A 144 3.13 8.13 2.70
C VAL A 144 1.75 8.55 3.20
N LEU A 145 1.11 7.75 4.05
CA LEU A 145 -0.20 8.06 4.61
C LEU A 145 -0.18 9.33 5.47
N ALA A 146 0.87 9.54 6.27
CA ALA A 146 1.03 10.75 7.07
C ALA A 146 1.19 11.99 6.18
N SER A 147 1.95 11.90 5.08
CA SER A 147 2.07 13.01 4.12
C SER A 147 0.75 13.33 3.41
N VAL A 148 -0.12 12.33 3.26
CA VAL A 148 -1.49 12.53 2.73
C VAL A 148 -2.36 13.21 3.78
N LEU A 149 -2.24 12.80 5.04
CA LEU A 149 -3.00 13.37 6.16
C LEU A 149 -2.80 14.89 6.29
N GLU A 150 -1.61 15.42 5.96
CA GLU A 150 -1.34 16.88 5.97
C GLU A 150 -2.11 17.67 4.89
N LYS A 151 -2.57 17.00 3.84
CA LYS A 151 -3.14 17.63 2.64
C LYS A 151 -4.64 17.40 2.50
N VAL A 152 -5.17 16.34 3.11
CA VAL A 152 -6.57 15.99 2.99
C VAL A 152 -7.44 17.02 3.72
N PRO A 153 -8.66 17.29 3.23
CA PRO A 153 -9.62 18.06 4.01
C PRO A 153 -10.13 17.23 5.20
N GLU A 154 -10.65 17.90 6.22
CA GLU A 154 -11.13 17.30 7.49
C GLU A 154 -12.02 16.06 7.28
N GLN A 155 -12.89 16.07 6.26
CA GLN A 155 -13.81 14.96 6.00
C GLN A 155 -13.11 13.67 5.53
N ALA A 156 -11.87 13.76 5.07
CA ALA A 156 -11.09 12.63 4.57
C ALA A 156 -10.00 12.16 5.55
N GLU A 157 -9.73 12.92 6.62
CA GLU A 157 -8.69 12.60 7.60
C GLU A 157 -8.93 11.27 8.32
N GLU A 158 -10.16 11.01 8.74
CA GLU A 158 -10.50 9.84 9.56
C GLU A 158 -10.20 8.52 8.84
N GLY A 159 -10.42 8.42 7.53
CA GLY A 159 -10.05 7.21 6.79
C GLY A 159 -8.54 7.01 6.68
N ILE A 160 -7.76 8.08 6.55
CA ILE A 160 -6.29 8.01 6.59
C ILE A 160 -5.80 7.58 7.98
N LEU A 161 -6.34 8.19 9.04
CA LEU A 161 -6.02 7.83 10.43
C LEU A 161 -6.36 6.37 10.73
N ASN A 162 -7.53 5.90 10.29
CA ASN A 162 -7.90 4.49 10.40
C ASN A 162 -6.93 3.58 9.64
N ALA A 163 -6.44 3.98 8.46
CA ALA A 163 -5.45 3.22 7.71
C ALA A 163 -4.14 3.07 8.47
N ILE A 164 -3.65 4.18 9.04
CA ILE A 164 -2.45 4.23 9.88
C ILE A 164 -2.62 3.32 11.10
N GLU A 165 -3.71 3.49 11.83
CA GLU A 165 -4.01 2.76 13.07
C GLU A 165 -4.15 1.25 12.83
N ASN A 166 -5.04 0.83 11.93
CA ASN A 166 -5.36 -0.59 11.75
C ASN A 166 -4.17 -1.38 11.19
N SER A 167 -3.41 -0.80 10.26
CA SER A 167 -2.22 -1.46 9.72
C SER A 167 -1.10 -1.57 10.76
N SER A 168 -0.90 -0.56 11.61
CA SER A 168 0.07 -0.60 12.71
C SER A 168 -0.31 -1.66 13.73
N PHE A 169 -1.58 -1.65 14.17
CA PHE A 169 -2.11 -2.62 15.11
C PHE A 169 -1.96 -4.08 14.63
N ASP A 170 -2.29 -4.36 13.36
CA ASP A 170 -2.16 -5.71 12.81
C ASP A 170 -0.70 -6.20 12.84
N LEU A 171 0.26 -5.34 12.48
CA LEU A 171 1.68 -5.69 12.45
C LEU A 171 2.27 -5.79 13.86
N GLU A 172 1.96 -4.87 14.78
CA GLU A 172 2.41 -4.91 16.17
C GLU A 172 2.00 -6.21 16.86
N ASN A 173 0.74 -6.62 16.71
CA ASN A 173 0.26 -7.89 17.23
C ASN A 173 1.02 -9.09 16.65
N ALA A 174 1.35 -9.04 15.35
CA ALA A 174 2.11 -10.09 14.71
C ALA A 174 3.57 -10.12 15.23
N ILE A 175 4.21 -8.97 15.39
CA ILE A 175 5.56 -8.85 15.97
C ILE A 175 5.57 -9.38 17.40
N GLU A 176 4.60 -9.00 18.23
CA GLU A 176 4.52 -9.48 19.62
C GLU A 176 4.40 -11.02 19.66
N ARG A 177 3.55 -11.61 18.81
CA ARG A 177 3.37 -13.07 18.74
C ARG A 177 4.60 -13.81 18.20
N ILE A 178 5.36 -13.21 17.28
CA ILE A 178 6.47 -13.87 16.57
C ILE A 178 7.80 -13.64 17.27
N GLN A 179 8.10 -12.39 17.57
CA GLN A 179 9.40 -11.92 18.05
C GLN A 179 9.36 -11.46 19.52
N GLY A 180 8.17 -11.35 20.12
CA GLY A 180 7.97 -11.01 21.53
C GLY A 180 7.73 -9.52 21.79
N LYS A 181 7.24 -9.22 23.00
CA LYS A 181 6.84 -7.87 23.43
C LYS A 181 7.95 -6.82 23.27
N GLN A 182 9.19 -7.14 23.62
CA GLN A 182 10.32 -6.22 23.49
C GLN A 182 10.54 -5.78 22.03
N LYS A 183 10.37 -6.70 21.07
CA LYS A 183 10.53 -6.40 19.65
C LYS A 183 9.39 -5.56 19.10
N MET A 184 8.18 -5.77 19.62
CA MET A 184 7.02 -4.93 19.32
C MET A 184 7.19 -3.51 19.87
N GLU A 185 7.65 -3.34 21.11
CA GLU A 185 7.94 -2.03 21.70
C GLU A 185 9.05 -1.29 20.92
N GLN A 186 10.13 -1.98 20.53
CA GLN A 186 11.17 -1.41 19.65
C GLN A 186 10.61 -0.92 18.32
N TYR A 187 9.72 -1.72 17.72
CA TYR A 187 9.06 -1.35 16.47
C TYR A 187 8.17 -0.11 16.62
N GLN A 188 7.43 0.03 17.74
CA GLN A 188 6.62 1.22 18.01
C GLN A 188 7.47 2.48 18.15
N GLU A 189 8.61 2.39 18.83
CA GLU A 189 9.57 3.49 18.94
C GLU A 189 10.10 3.89 17.54
N GLU A 190 10.51 2.90 16.72
CA GLU A 190 10.98 3.13 15.35
C GLU A 190 9.88 3.73 14.46
N LEU A 191 8.63 3.29 14.61
CA LEU A 191 7.47 3.80 13.89
C LEU A 191 7.22 5.27 14.22
N ASN A 192 7.25 5.63 15.50
CA ASN A 192 7.06 7.01 15.94
C ASN A 192 8.10 7.96 15.33
N LEU A 193 9.35 7.50 15.15
CA LEU A 193 10.39 8.27 14.49
C LEU A 193 10.10 8.52 13.00
N GLN A 194 9.32 7.68 12.33
CA GLN A 194 8.99 7.86 10.91
C GLN A 194 8.16 9.11 10.65
N PHE A 195 7.42 9.58 11.65
CA PHE A 195 6.58 10.79 11.56
C PHE A 195 7.33 12.09 11.90
N SER A 196 8.66 12.05 12.05
CA SER A 196 9.45 13.24 12.40
C SER A 196 9.41 14.34 11.33
N ASN A 197 9.09 13.99 10.08
CA ASN A 197 9.10 14.92 8.94
C ASN A 197 7.74 15.57 8.66
N VAL A 198 6.65 15.13 9.31
CA VAL A 198 5.34 15.78 9.20
C VAL A 198 5.19 16.87 10.26
N GLY A 199 4.24 17.79 10.06
CA GLY A 199 3.90 18.85 10.98
C GLY A 199 3.59 18.33 12.39
N GLU A 200 3.94 19.12 13.40
CA GLU A 200 3.83 18.74 14.80
C GLU A 200 2.39 18.34 15.19
N GLU A 201 1.38 19.05 14.71
CA GLU A 201 -0.03 18.72 14.95
C GLU A 201 -0.40 17.35 14.36
N THR A 202 -0.02 17.08 13.11
CA THR A 202 -0.27 15.80 12.45
C THR A 202 0.43 14.66 13.18
N ARG A 203 1.69 14.88 13.59
CA ARG A 203 2.46 13.90 14.37
C ARG A 203 1.77 13.56 15.69
N ILE A 204 1.33 14.58 16.44
CA ILE A 204 0.62 14.38 17.72
C ILE A 204 -0.68 13.60 17.48
N ARG A 205 -1.46 13.97 16.46
CA ARG A 205 -2.73 13.29 16.12
C ARG A 205 -2.51 11.81 15.79
N ILE A 206 -1.47 11.49 15.01
CA ILE A 206 -1.10 10.10 14.72
C ILE A 206 -0.70 9.36 15.99
N GLN A 207 0.15 9.96 16.82
CA GLN A 207 0.62 9.34 18.07
C GLN A 207 -0.54 9.06 19.03
N GLU A 208 -1.42 10.03 19.27
CA GLU A 208 -2.61 9.86 20.09
C GLU A 208 -3.51 8.74 19.55
N ARG A 209 -3.66 8.65 18.23
CA ARG A 209 -4.46 7.60 17.59
C ARG A 209 -3.88 6.21 17.84
N LEU A 210 -2.58 6.04 17.67
CA LEU A 210 -1.88 4.77 17.91
C LEU A 210 -1.95 4.38 19.39
N GLU A 211 -1.67 5.33 20.30
CA GLU A 211 -1.73 5.11 21.75
C GLU A 211 -3.15 4.75 22.22
N ALA A 212 -4.19 5.41 21.69
CA ALA A 212 -5.57 5.13 22.05
C ALA A 212 -6.00 3.70 21.71
N ARG A 213 -5.47 3.12 20.62
CA ARG A 213 -5.79 1.75 20.21
C ARG A 213 -5.24 0.71 21.19
N HIS A 214 -4.06 0.95 21.77
CA HIS A 214 -3.48 0.08 22.81
C HIS A 214 -4.29 0.04 24.10
N HIS A 215 -5.02 1.13 24.40
CA HIS A 215 -5.88 1.21 25.58
C HIS A 215 -7.28 0.58 25.38
N LYS A 216 -7.63 0.17 24.15
CA LYS A 216 -8.89 -0.52 23.82
C LYS A 216 -8.64 -1.93 23.24
N PRO A 217 -8.12 -2.89 24.02
CA PRO A 217 -8.06 -4.28 23.57
C PRO A 217 -9.49 -4.88 23.60
N GLY A 218 -10.19 -4.94 22.46
CA GLY A 218 -11.50 -5.63 22.45
C GLY A 218 -12.37 -5.63 21.19
N GLU A 219 -12.25 -4.66 20.27
CA GLU A 219 -13.12 -4.64 19.09
C GLU A 219 -12.38 -5.18 17.85
N ILE A 220 -12.32 -6.50 17.76
CA ILE A 220 -12.01 -7.17 16.49
C ILE A 220 -13.22 -6.95 15.57
N SER A 221 -12.92 -6.43 14.38
CA SER A 221 -13.79 -6.41 13.19
C SER A 221 -14.46 -7.77 12.97
N GLY A 222 -15.65 -7.92 13.52
CA GLY A 222 -16.57 -9.04 13.29
C GLY A 222 -17.48 -8.75 12.10
N GLY A 223 -16.90 -8.63 10.91
CA GLY A 223 -17.64 -8.68 9.66
C GLY A 223 -18.08 -10.12 9.36
N GLY A 224 -19.05 -10.63 10.10
CA GLY A 224 -19.55 -12.01 9.99
C GLY A 224 -21.04 -12.08 10.19
N SER A 225 -21.77 -12.12 9.08
CA SER A 225 -23.08 -12.75 8.86
C SER A 225 -24.19 -12.46 9.88
N GLN A 226 -25.18 -11.68 9.43
CA GLN A 226 -26.54 -11.73 9.97
C GLN A 226 -27.06 -13.18 9.88
N GLU A 227 -27.11 -13.87 11.01
CA GLU A 227 -27.87 -15.10 11.15
C GLU A 227 -29.29 -14.74 11.61
N GLN A 228 -30.20 -14.67 10.63
CA GLN A 228 -31.63 -14.51 10.86
C GLN A 228 -32.14 -15.65 11.75
N LYS A 229 -32.42 -15.34 13.02
CA LYS A 229 -33.30 -16.17 13.84
C LYS A 229 -34.73 -16.04 13.33
N HIS A 230 -35.19 -17.04 12.60
CA HIS A 230 -36.63 -17.34 12.49
C HIS A 230 -36.87 -18.74 13.04
N ASN A 231 -37.15 -18.81 14.35
CA ASN A 231 -37.70 -20.02 14.97
C ASN A 231 -39.22 -19.80 15.11
N GLN A 232 -39.98 -20.33 14.16
CA GLN A 232 -41.43 -20.47 14.29
C GLN A 232 -41.72 -21.64 15.24
N GLY A 233 -42.26 -21.32 16.41
CA GLY A 233 -42.83 -22.31 17.32
C GLY A 233 -44.09 -22.93 16.70
N ASN A 234 -44.11 -24.25 16.64
CA ASN A 234 -45.30 -25.04 16.33
C ASN A 234 -46.01 -25.36 17.66
N PRO A 235 -47.34 -25.13 17.82
CA PRO A 235 -48.07 -25.56 18.98
C PRO A 235 -48.62 -26.97 18.77
N SER A 236 -48.15 -27.92 19.57
CA SER A 236 -48.77 -29.24 19.73
C SER A 236 -49.63 -29.25 21.00
N GLU A 237 -50.94 -29.38 20.78
CA GLU A 237 -51.94 -30.17 21.52
C GLU A 237 -51.79 -30.28 23.05
N GLU A 238 -52.76 -29.70 23.77
CA GLU A 238 -53.68 -30.38 24.71
C GLU A 238 -55.01 -29.63 24.76
#